data_AF-A0A7C5RQE9-F1
#
_entry.id   AF-A0A7C5RQE9-F1
#
_cell.length_a   1.000
_cell.length_b   1.000
_cell.length_c   1.000
_cell.angle_alpha   90.00
_cell.angle_beta   90.00
_cell.angle_gamma   90.00
#
_symmetry.space_group_name_H-M   'P 1'
#
loop_
_entity.id
_entity.type
_entity.pdbx_description
1 polymer ?
#
loop_
_entity_poly.entity_id
_entity_poly.type
_entity_poly.pdbx_seq_one_letter_code
_entity_poly.pdbx_strand_id
1 'polypeptide(L)'
;MVSRWAAEDGEPNYRGWAWLLRQRLSRRRLLQLGGLGLAGVTASTYLGCREEKAAPTTPGATAATPPGGVSSILHEYRTRYHYSKLRELPGQRQGPKYGGTFRFSHYQGFTGAWDITGPEADALASFAPNHFNGLVAFRIDDYGNAHNLYQETLGDLAERWEVPDQQTIIFHLRRGVKFHNIAPVNGRELTAEDVKYSFDVYKTSIAQSAILADVDRVETPDRYTVVIRFARPAAYFLQSLTYPVFLIFAREAYERKDTVFVRTPIGTGPFILEKWDPLTSIAPAKTRTTLEPIHVQA
;
A
#
# COMPACT_ATOMS: atom_id res chain seq x y z
N MET A 1 58.46 -10.44 -27.99
CA MET A 1 58.34 -9.86 -26.63
C MET A 1 56.85 -9.61 -26.40
N VAL A 2 56.01 -10.48 -25.83
CA VAL A 2 56.02 -11.21 -24.55
C VAL A 2 56.14 -10.31 -23.32
N SER A 3 55.01 -10.01 -22.69
CA SER A 3 54.68 -10.27 -21.27
C SER A 3 53.19 -9.89 -21.08
N ARG A 4 52.22 -10.83 -20.99
CA ARG A 4 51.81 -11.73 -19.89
C ARG A 4 51.57 -11.01 -18.56
N TRP A 5 50.29 -10.87 -18.19
CA TRP A 5 49.63 -11.20 -16.90
C TRP A 5 48.11 -11.24 -17.22
N ALA A 6 47.59 -12.38 -17.65
CA ALA A 6 46.85 -13.37 -16.85
C ALA A 6 45.48 -12.83 -16.36
N ALA A 7 44.44 -13.22 -17.10
CA ALA A 7 43.06 -13.14 -16.68
C ALA A 7 42.81 -14.17 -15.57
N GLU A 8 42.33 -13.70 -14.42
CA GLU A 8 41.67 -14.53 -13.42
C GLU A 8 40.18 -14.21 -13.47
N ASP A 9 39.41 -15.23 -13.82
CA ASP A 9 37.96 -15.23 -13.91
C ASP A 9 37.33 -15.03 -12.53
N GLY A 10 36.76 -13.84 -12.30
CA GLY A 10 36.00 -13.49 -11.11
C GLY A 10 34.50 -13.63 -11.32
N GLU A 11 34.01 -14.87 -11.41
CA GLU A 11 32.58 -15.20 -11.38
C GLU A 11 31.93 -14.74 -10.05
N PRO A 12 30.71 -14.16 -10.07
CA PRO A 12 29.99 -13.82 -8.85
C PRO A 12 29.58 -15.09 -8.10
N ASN A 13 29.97 -15.14 -6.82
CA ASN A 13 29.85 -16.29 -5.93
C ASN A 13 28.38 -16.55 -5.51
N TYR A 14 27.59 -17.18 -6.36
CA TYR A 14 26.26 -17.71 -6.01
C TYR A 14 26.38 -19.00 -5.18
N ARG A 15 26.48 -18.86 -3.85
CA ARG A 15 26.37 -20.00 -2.90
C ARG A 15 24.92 -20.24 -2.44
N GLY A 16 24.02 -20.45 -3.39
CA GLY A 16 22.65 -20.89 -3.13
C GLY A 16 22.38 -22.23 -3.81
N TRP A 17 21.95 -23.23 -3.04
CA TRP A 17 21.35 -24.51 -3.49
C TRP A 17 22.23 -25.59 -4.13
N ALA A 18 23.41 -25.30 -4.68
CA ALA A 18 24.25 -26.34 -5.32
C ALA A 18 24.82 -27.41 -4.35
N TRP A 19 24.91 -27.12 -3.04
CA TRP A 19 25.38 -28.06 -2.03
C TRP A 19 24.34 -29.15 -1.67
N LEU A 20 23.05 -28.82 -1.72
CA LEU A 20 21.97 -29.78 -1.44
C LEU A 20 21.88 -30.89 -2.49
N LEU A 21 22.27 -30.61 -3.73
CA LEU A 21 22.11 -31.53 -4.86
C LEU A 21 23.28 -32.50 -5.07
N ARG A 22 24.37 -32.41 -4.28
CA ARG A 22 25.57 -33.29 -4.44
C ARG A 22 25.75 -34.36 -3.37
N GLN A 23 24.85 -34.48 -2.39
CA GLN A 23 24.95 -35.55 -1.39
C GLN A 23 24.37 -36.85 -1.94
N ARG A 24 25.23 -37.80 -2.36
CA ARG A 24 24.83 -39.18 -2.63
C ARG A 24 24.37 -39.84 -1.33
N LEU A 25 23.06 -40.00 -1.17
CA LEU A 25 22.45 -40.73 -0.06
C LEU A 25 22.81 -42.23 -0.19
N SER A 26 23.59 -42.75 0.75
CA SER A 26 23.86 -44.18 0.84
C SER A 26 22.71 -44.92 1.53
N ARG A 27 22.44 -46.16 1.10
CA ARG A 27 21.32 -47.00 1.57
C ARG A 27 21.24 -47.16 3.10
N ARG A 28 22.34 -46.95 3.83
CA ARG A 28 22.36 -46.99 5.31
C ARG A 28 21.70 -45.79 5.99
N ARG A 29 21.58 -44.62 5.34
CA ARG A 29 20.91 -43.42 5.92
C ARG A 29 19.40 -43.39 5.68
N LEU A 30 18.89 -44.14 4.70
CA LEU A 30 17.44 -44.24 4.42
C LEU A 30 16.67 -45.05 5.48
N LEU A 31 17.35 -45.96 6.20
CA LEU A 31 16.72 -46.78 7.25
C LEU A 31 16.68 -46.11 8.63
N GLN A 32 17.36 -44.98 8.82
CA GLN A 32 17.26 -44.20 10.07
C GLN A 32 16.24 -43.04 9.99
N LEU A 33 15.73 -42.73 8.79
CA LEU A 33 14.65 -41.75 8.58
C LEU A 33 13.26 -42.40 8.40
N GLY A 34 13.18 -43.74 8.42
CA GLY A 34 11.92 -44.51 8.33
C GLY A 34 11.07 -44.53 9.60
N GLY A 35 11.21 -43.55 10.49
CA GLY A 35 10.46 -43.49 11.77
C GLY A 35 9.37 -42.42 11.83
N LEU A 36 9.37 -41.41 10.96
CA LEU A 36 8.43 -40.29 11.05
C LEU A 36 8.06 -39.80 9.65
N GLY A 37 6.96 -40.32 9.09
CA GLY A 37 6.38 -39.76 7.88
C GLY A 37 5.57 -40.76 7.06
N LEU A 38 4.41 -41.19 7.56
CA LEU A 38 3.35 -41.78 6.74
C LEU A 38 1.98 -41.45 7.34
N ALA A 39 1.47 -40.27 6.98
CA ALA A 39 0.04 -39.92 6.90
C ALA A 39 -0.03 -38.50 6.29
N GLY A 40 -0.64 -38.23 5.15
CA GLY A 40 -1.35 -39.08 4.22
C GLY A 40 -1.61 -38.28 2.94
N VAL A 41 -1.59 -38.99 1.81
CA VAL A 41 -2.24 -38.56 0.57
C VAL A 41 -2.97 -39.78 0.05
N THR A 42 -4.29 -39.81 0.22
CA THR A 42 -5.19 -40.58 -0.67
C THR A 42 -6.59 -39.94 -0.68
N ALA A 43 -6.87 -39.29 -1.81
CA ALA A 43 -8.08 -39.37 -2.64
C ALA A 43 -9.48 -39.47 -1.98
N SER A 44 -10.23 -38.37 -2.17
CA SER A 44 -11.52 -38.23 -2.85
C SER A 44 -12.59 -39.34 -2.80
N THR A 45 -13.80 -38.84 -2.52
CA THR A 45 -15.17 -39.34 -2.81
C THR A 45 -15.69 -40.52 -2.00
N TYR A 46 -16.62 -40.23 -1.08
CA TYR A 46 -17.93 -40.90 -0.99
C TYR A 46 -18.96 -39.93 -0.37
N LEU A 47 -19.98 -39.59 -1.15
CA LEU A 47 -21.26 -39.08 -0.64
C LEU A 47 -21.94 -40.24 0.10
N GLY A 48 -22.30 -40.04 1.37
CA GLY A 48 -23.07 -41.02 2.13
C GLY A 48 -23.41 -40.51 3.52
N CYS A 49 -24.67 -40.15 3.73
CA CYS A 49 -25.24 -39.83 5.04
C CYS A 49 -24.87 -40.90 6.08
N ARG A 50 -24.26 -40.50 7.19
CA ARG A 50 -24.23 -41.31 8.40
C ARG A 50 -24.07 -40.42 9.62
N GLU A 51 -25.08 -40.48 10.50
CA GLU A 51 -25.10 -39.84 11.82
C GLU A 51 -23.81 -40.14 12.61
N GLU A 52 -23.10 -39.09 13.00
CA GLU A 52 -22.01 -39.20 13.98
C GLU A 52 -22.58 -39.21 15.40
N LYS A 53 -22.48 -40.38 16.04
CA LYS A 53 -22.52 -40.52 17.49
C LYS A 53 -21.43 -39.66 18.11
N ALA A 54 -21.82 -38.83 19.06
CA ALA A 54 -20.94 -37.99 19.86
C ALA A 54 -19.79 -38.80 20.51
N ALA A 55 -18.55 -38.39 20.22
CA ALA A 55 -17.37 -38.79 20.98
C ALA A 55 -17.28 -37.98 22.29
N PRO A 56 -16.74 -38.56 23.38
CA PRO A 56 -16.78 -37.96 24.71
C PRO A 56 -15.97 -36.67 24.79
N THR A 57 -16.59 -35.66 25.40
CA THR A 57 -16.05 -34.32 25.67
C THR A 57 -14.73 -34.39 26.45
N THR A 58 -13.64 -33.94 25.82
CA THR A 58 -12.44 -33.52 26.55
C THR A 58 -12.78 -32.26 27.36
N PRO A 59 -12.39 -32.14 28.65
CA PRO A 59 -12.66 -30.95 29.44
C PRO A 59 -12.00 -29.73 28.78
N GLY A 60 -12.76 -28.64 28.70
CA GLY A 60 -12.41 -27.43 27.97
C GLY A 60 -11.00 -26.93 28.30
N ALA A 61 -10.25 -26.62 27.23
CA ALA A 61 -9.12 -25.72 27.36
C ALA A 61 -9.66 -24.40 27.90
N THR A 62 -9.41 -24.13 29.18
CA THR A 62 -9.56 -22.80 29.77
C THR A 62 -8.79 -21.84 28.89
N ALA A 63 -9.51 -20.97 28.17
CA ALA A 63 -8.93 -19.82 27.51
C ALA A 63 -8.17 -19.04 28.59
N ALA A 64 -6.85 -19.05 28.51
CA ALA A 64 -6.02 -18.21 29.35
C ALA A 64 -6.50 -16.77 29.12
N THR A 65 -7.00 -16.14 30.19
CA THR A 65 -7.31 -14.71 30.17
C THR A 65 -6.02 -14.01 29.74
N PRO A 66 -6.02 -13.19 28.66
CA PRO A 66 -4.82 -12.48 28.28
C PRO A 66 -4.38 -11.64 29.49
N PRO A 67 -3.08 -11.57 29.80
CA PRO A 67 -2.61 -10.83 30.97
C PRO A 67 -3.17 -9.41 30.91
N GLY A 68 -3.88 -9.01 31.98
CA GLY A 68 -4.68 -7.77 32.09
C GLY A 68 -3.92 -6.44 31.94
N GLY A 69 -2.67 -6.48 31.45
CA GLY A 69 -1.84 -5.32 31.17
C GLY A 69 -1.98 -4.75 29.76
N VAL A 70 -2.20 -5.58 28.72
CA VAL A 70 -2.15 -5.06 27.34
C VAL A 70 -3.40 -4.24 27.00
N SER A 71 -4.57 -4.67 27.49
CA SER A 71 -5.84 -3.93 27.33
C SER A 71 -5.83 -2.60 28.09
N SER A 72 -5.28 -2.59 29.32
CA SER A 72 -5.19 -1.38 30.14
C SER A 72 -4.16 -0.38 29.61
N ILE A 73 -3.01 -0.83 29.10
CA ILE A 73 -2.01 0.02 28.45
C ILE A 73 -2.55 0.63 27.16
N LEU A 74 -3.21 -0.17 26.30
CA LEU A 74 -3.82 0.34 25.08
C LEU A 74 -4.97 1.30 25.40
N HIS A 75 -5.78 1.03 26.42
CA HIS A 75 -6.84 1.92 26.87
C HIS A 75 -6.27 3.23 27.44
N GLU A 76 -5.24 3.18 28.28
CA GLU A 76 -4.57 4.35 28.84
C GLU A 76 -3.91 5.19 27.76
N TYR A 77 -3.20 4.57 26.81
CA TYR A 77 -2.61 5.24 25.65
C TYR A 77 -3.69 5.94 24.81
N ARG A 78 -4.78 5.22 24.50
CA ARG A 78 -5.92 5.75 23.74
C ARG A 78 -6.57 6.95 24.45
N THR A 79 -6.69 6.91 25.77
CA THR A 79 -7.36 7.96 26.54
C THR A 79 -6.46 9.17 26.79
N ARG A 80 -5.13 8.97 26.88
CA ARG A 80 -4.14 10.04 27.11
C ARG A 80 -3.76 10.78 25.83
N TYR A 81 -3.65 10.09 24.69
CA TYR A 81 -3.20 10.69 23.41
C TYR A 81 -4.31 10.90 22.38
N HIS A 82 -5.57 10.94 22.83
CA HIS A 82 -6.70 11.33 21.99
C HIS A 82 -6.45 12.70 21.31
N TYR A 83 -6.66 12.82 20.00
CA TYR A 83 -6.35 14.03 19.21
C TYR A 83 -7.10 15.27 19.68
N SER A 84 -8.33 15.12 20.21
CA SER A 84 -9.02 16.22 20.90
C SER A 84 -8.20 16.84 22.04
N LYS A 85 -7.38 16.03 22.72
CA LYS A 85 -6.46 16.46 23.78
C LYS A 85 -5.11 16.91 23.24
N LEU A 86 -4.72 16.52 22.02
CA LEU A 86 -3.52 17.06 21.35
C LEU A 86 -3.66 18.57 21.14
N ARG A 87 -4.86 19.08 20.83
CA ARG A 87 -5.13 20.53 20.71
C ARG A 87 -4.82 21.31 21.99
N GLU A 88 -4.93 20.65 23.14
CA GLU A 88 -4.72 21.26 24.44
C GLU A 88 -3.25 21.18 24.90
N LEU A 89 -2.40 20.41 24.21
CA LEU A 89 -0.99 20.28 24.57
C LEU A 89 -0.24 21.62 24.46
N PRO A 90 0.75 21.84 25.35
CA PRO A 90 1.61 23.03 25.29
C PRO A 90 2.26 23.18 23.91
N GLY A 91 1.96 24.28 23.22
CA GLY A 91 2.49 24.59 21.89
C GLY A 91 1.61 24.17 20.70
N GLN A 92 0.49 23.47 20.91
CA GLN A 92 -0.52 23.20 19.87
C GLN A 92 -1.58 24.32 19.79
N ARG A 93 -1.77 25.07 20.89
CA ARG A 93 -2.64 26.26 20.94
C ARG A 93 -2.14 27.44 20.08
N GLN A 94 -0.87 27.43 19.69
CA GLN A 94 -0.24 28.49 18.89
C GLN A 94 -0.33 28.21 17.38
N GLY A 95 -1.07 27.16 16.97
CA GLY A 95 -1.14 26.70 15.59
C GLY A 95 -0.05 25.69 15.23
N PRO A 96 -0.01 25.24 13.96
CA PRO A 96 0.99 24.28 13.51
C PRO A 96 2.40 24.85 13.66
N LYS A 97 3.32 24.03 14.17
CA LYS A 97 4.75 24.36 14.19
C LYS A 97 5.33 24.05 12.82
N TYR A 98 5.86 25.09 12.16
CA TYR A 98 6.56 24.96 10.90
C TYR A 98 8.07 24.75 11.13
N GLY A 99 8.69 23.99 10.23
CA GLY A 99 10.11 23.68 10.28
C GLY A 99 10.46 22.50 11.20
N GLY A 100 11.46 21.73 10.79
CA GLY A 100 11.95 20.55 11.51
C GLY A 100 12.07 19.32 10.61
N THR A 101 12.71 18.28 11.15
CA THR A 101 12.82 16.99 10.47
C THR A 101 12.01 15.95 11.22
N PHE A 102 10.95 15.44 10.60
CA PHE A 102 10.24 14.28 11.12
C PHE A 102 10.98 13.01 10.69
N ARG A 103 11.44 12.21 11.67
CA ARG A 103 12.07 10.92 11.43
C ARG A 103 11.17 9.82 11.95
N PHE A 104 10.77 8.92 11.06
CA PHE A 104 10.00 7.74 11.42
C PHE A 104 10.67 6.48 10.89
N SER A 105 10.36 5.35 11.51
CA SER A 105 10.78 4.03 11.07
C SER A 105 9.53 3.25 10.73
N HIS A 106 9.56 2.52 9.62
CA HIS A 106 8.45 1.68 9.18
C HIS A 106 8.93 0.24 9.07
N TYR A 107 8.05 -0.71 9.40
CA TYR A 107 8.40 -2.14 9.49
C TYR A 107 8.06 -2.93 8.22
N GLN A 108 7.12 -2.46 7.38
CA GLN A 108 6.81 -3.22 6.17
C GLN A 108 7.99 -3.22 5.21
N GLY A 109 8.37 -4.45 4.80
CA GLY A 109 9.43 -4.71 3.84
C GLY A 109 9.01 -4.20 2.48
N PHE A 110 9.43 -2.98 2.16
CA PHE A 110 9.28 -2.39 0.85
C PHE A 110 10.44 -2.84 -0.05
N THR A 111 10.15 -3.50 -1.18
CA THR A 111 11.19 -4.18 -1.96
C THR A 111 11.92 -3.28 -2.96
N GLY A 112 11.57 -1.98 -3.01
CA GLY A 112 12.45 -0.94 -3.56
C GLY A 112 11.89 -0.10 -4.70
N ALA A 113 10.63 -0.26 -5.07
CA ALA A 113 10.00 0.44 -6.21
C ALA A 113 8.71 1.17 -5.83
N TRP A 114 8.57 2.44 -6.20
CA TRP A 114 7.38 3.30 -5.99
C TRP A 114 6.18 2.93 -6.89
N ASP A 115 6.09 1.68 -7.33
CA ASP A 115 5.02 1.22 -8.21
C ASP A 115 3.70 0.99 -7.45
N ILE A 116 2.88 2.03 -7.34
CA ILE A 116 1.55 1.95 -6.73
C ILE A 116 0.54 1.13 -7.54
N THR A 117 0.88 0.62 -8.73
CA THR A 117 0.00 -0.26 -9.53
C THR A 117 0.44 -1.72 -9.52
N GLY A 118 1.61 -1.99 -8.92
CA GLY A 118 2.22 -3.30 -8.83
C GLY A 118 1.74 -4.15 -7.64
N PRO A 119 2.28 -5.36 -7.48
CA PRO A 119 1.87 -6.30 -6.41
C PRO A 119 2.19 -5.79 -5.00
N GLU A 120 3.05 -4.78 -4.87
CA GLU A 120 3.47 -4.21 -3.59
C GLU A 120 2.84 -2.85 -3.28
N ALA A 121 1.82 -2.43 -4.04
CA ALA A 121 1.13 -1.17 -3.81
C ALA A 121 0.62 -1.02 -2.36
N ASP A 122 0.25 -2.14 -1.72
CA ASP A 122 -0.19 -2.17 -0.33
C ASP A 122 0.92 -1.74 0.64
N ALA A 123 2.18 -2.14 0.40
CA ALA A 123 3.31 -1.69 1.21
C ALA A 123 3.57 -0.18 1.06
N LEU A 124 3.15 0.39 -0.06
CA LEU A 124 3.23 1.83 -0.32
C LEU A 124 2.08 2.63 0.28
N ALA A 125 1.00 2.00 0.74
CA ALA A 125 -0.17 2.67 1.33
C ALA A 125 0.18 3.66 2.46
N SER A 126 1.25 3.38 3.20
CA SER A 126 1.72 4.25 4.30
C SER A 126 2.57 5.44 3.85
N PHE A 127 3.04 5.46 2.59
CA PHE A 127 4.02 6.43 2.10
C PHE A 127 3.55 7.19 0.86
N ALA A 128 2.82 6.53 -0.03
CA ALA A 128 2.33 7.11 -1.26
C ALA A 128 1.44 8.33 -1.02
N PRO A 129 0.56 8.38 0.01
CA PRO A 129 -0.21 9.58 0.34
C PRO A 129 0.62 10.83 0.72
N ASN A 130 1.91 10.67 1.04
CA ASN A 130 2.79 11.85 1.24
C ASN A 130 3.16 12.53 -0.09
N HIS A 131 3.10 11.79 -1.19
CA HIS A 131 3.58 12.22 -2.51
C HIS A 131 2.47 12.36 -3.54
N PHE A 132 1.37 11.63 -3.37
CA PHE A 132 0.20 11.65 -4.25
C PHE A 132 -1.08 11.92 -3.45
N ASN A 133 -2.13 12.34 -4.15
CA ASN A 133 -3.47 12.49 -3.59
C ASN A 133 -4.49 11.65 -4.35
N GLY A 134 -5.57 11.27 -3.69
CA GLY A 134 -6.72 10.58 -4.28
C GLY A 134 -7.84 11.56 -4.63
N LEU A 135 -8.93 11.07 -5.22
CA LEU A 135 -10.13 11.89 -5.38
C LEU A 135 -10.77 12.21 -4.02
N VAL A 136 -10.78 11.22 -3.14
CA VAL A 136 -11.37 11.27 -1.82
C VAL A 136 -10.43 10.62 -0.81
N ALA A 137 -10.60 10.96 0.47
CA ALA A 137 -9.82 10.41 1.57
C ALA A 137 -10.75 10.01 2.72
N PHE A 138 -10.27 9.10 3.57
CA PHE A 138 -10.90 8.87 4.86
C PHE A 138 -10.52 9.98 5.84
N ARG A 139 -11.46 10.34 6.71
CA ARG A 139 -11.12 11.04 7.93
C ARG A 139 -10.27 10.11 8.79
N ILE A 140 -8.98 10.44 8.94
CA ILE A 140 -8.14 9.77 9.93
C ILE A 140 -8.59 10.28 11.30
N ASP A 141 -9.14 9.38 12.10
CA ASP A 141 -9.55 9.69 13.46
C ASP A 141 -8.36 9.74 14.41
N ASP A 142 -8.69 10.10 15.65
CA ASP A 142 -7.78 10.36 16.74
C ASP A 142 -6.86 9.18 17.11
N TYR A 143 -7.14 7.97 16.60
CA TYR A 143 -6.39 6.77 16.90
C TYR A 143 -5.45 6.32 15.78
N GLY A 144 -5.34 7.07 14.69
CA GLY A 144 -4.57 6.65 13.51
C GLY A 144 -5.07 5.32 12.93
N ASN A 145 -6.27 4.92 13.32
CA ASN A 145 -6.95 3.73 12.87
C ASN A 145 -8.15 4.22 12.07
N ALA A 146 -8.49 3.54 10.98
CA ALA A 146 -9.79 3.71 10.35
C ALA A 146 -10.88 3.02 11.20
N HIS A 147 -10.97 3.33 12.51
CA HIS A 147 -11.99 2.81 13.43
C HIS A 147 -13.33 3.51 13.21
N ASN A 148 -13.76 3.53 11.95
CA ASN A 148 -15.14 3.57 11.52
C ASN A 148 -15.12 3.62 9.99
N LEU A 149 -15.29 2.45 9.36
CA LEU A 149 -15.65 2.34 7.94
C LEU A 149 -17.00 3.02 7.60
N TYR A 150 -17.61 3.73 8.56
CA TYR A 150 -18.86 4.48 8.44
C TYR A 150 -18.66 6.00 8.56
N GLN A 151 -17.41 6.49 8.69
CA GLN A 151 -17.14 7.92 8.73
C GLN A 151 -17.14 8.57 7.35
N GLU A 152 -17.55 9.84 7.35
CA GLU A 152 -17.65 10.74 6.21
C GLU A 152 -16.45 10.66 5.27
N THR A 153 -16.69 10.22 4.02
CA THR A 153 -15.76 10.40 2.92
C THR A 153 -15.46 11.90 2.79
N LEU A 154 -14.18 12.27 2.81
CA LEU A 154 -13.73 13.65 2.63
C LEU A 154 -13.22 13.86 1.21
N GLY A 155 -13.42 15.06 0.67
CA GLY A 155 -12.85 15.46 -0.61
C GLY A 155 -11.36 15.75 -0.50
N ASP A 156 -10.55 15.04 -1.28
CA ASP A 156 -9.12 15.29 -1.46
C ASP A 156 -8.93 16.11 -2.74
N LEU A 157 -8.60 15.50 -3.88
CA LEU A 157 -8.57 16.22 -5.17
C LEU A 157 -9.97 16.62 -5.67
N ALA A 158 -11.01 15.88 -5.29
CA ALA A 158 -12.39 16.30 -5.54
C ALA A 158 -12.82 17.32 -4.49
N GLU A 159 -13.34 18.46 -4.94
CA GLU A 159 -13.94 19.47 -4.06
C GLU A 159 -15.32 19.02 -3.55
N ARG A 160 -16.06 18.32 -4.41
CA ARG A 160 -17.39 17.75 -4.17
C ARG A 160 -17.69 16.65 -5.19
N TRP A 161 -18.74 15.88 -4.95
CA TRP A 161 -19.25 14.90 -5.89
C TRP A 161 -20.77 14.76 -5.79
N GLU A 162 -21.35 14.17 -6.83
CA GLU A 162 -22.78 13.89 -6.94
C GLU A 162 -22.97 12.41 -7.28
N VAL A 163 -24.02 11.80 -6.72
CA VAL A 163 -24.43 10.42 -7.00
C VAL A 163 -25.88 10.45 -7.45
N PRO A 164 -26.16 10.86 -8.71
CA PRO A 164 -27.52 11.06 -9.19
C PRO A 164 -28.33 9.75 -9.28
N ASP A 165 -27.63 8.63 -9.45
CA ASP A 165 -28.22 7.28 -9.52
C ASP A 165 -27.21 6.23 -9.01
N GLN A 166 -27.61 4.96 -8.99
CA GLN A 166 -26.78 3.87 -8.47
C GLN A 166 -25.60 3.48 -9.40
N GLN A 167 -25.55 4.03 -10.62
CA GLN A 167 -24.61 3.68 -11.68
C GLN A 167 -23.75 4.86 -12.16
N THR A 168 -23.81 5.99 -11.48
CA THR A 168 -23.08 7.20 -11.87
C THR A 168 -22.54 7.92 -10.63
N ILE A 169 -21.24 8.26 -10.65
CA ILE A 169 -20.65 9.24 -9.73
C ILE A 169 -20.00 10.35 -10.55
N ILE A 170 -20.28 11.59 -10.19
CA ILE A 170 -19.71 12.79 -10.82
C ILE A 170 -18.82 13.49 -9.81
N PHE A 171 -17.52 13.55 -10.06
CA PHE A 171 -16.56 14.30 -9.26
C PHE A 171 -16.27 15.65 -9.89
N HIS A 172 -16.26 16.69 -9.05
CA HIS A 172 -15.81 18.03 -9.42
C HIS A 172 -14.45 18.26 -8.76
N LEU A 173 -13.43 18.51 -9.58
CA LEU A 173 -12.04 18.61 -9.16
C LEU A 173 -11.69 20.02 -8.66
N ARG A 174 -10.82 20.09 -7.66
CA ARG A 174 -10.19 21.34 -7.25
C ARG A 174 -9.36 21.92 -8.40
N ARG A 175 -9.48 23.22 -8.62
CA ARG A 175 -8.74 23.94 -9.67
C ARG A 175 -7.36 24.38 -9.17
N GLY A 176 -6.41 24.50 -10.09
CA GLY A 176 -5.07 25.01 -9.78
C GLY A 176 -4.17 24.05 -8.99
N VAL A 177 -4.62 22.81 -8.75
CA VAL A 177 -3.75 21.77 -8.16
C VAL A 177 -2.66 21.42 -9.15
N LYS A 178 -1.41 21.45 -8.73
CA LYS A 178 -0.24 21.16 -9.57
C LYS A 178 0.46 19.91 -9.10
N PHE A 179 0.95 19.12 -10.04
CA PHE A 179 1.93 18.09 -9.74
C PHE A 179 3.23 18.71 -9.24
N HIS A 180 4.09 17.91 -8.62
CA HIS A 180 5.43 18.34 -8.24
C HIS A 180 6.19 18.91 -9.43
N ASN A 181 7.00 19.94 -9.18
CA ASN A 181 7.81 20.60 -10.22
C ASN A 181 9.10 19.82 -10.51
N ILE A 182 8.95 18.60 -11.02
CA ILE A 182 10.03 17.66 -11.31
C ILE A 182 9.81 17.09 -12.70
N ALA A 183 10.88 16.95 -13.48
CA ALA A 183 10.80 16.30 -14.78
C ALA A 183 10.30 14.84 -14.63
N PRO A 184 9.42 14.36 -15.53
CA PRO A 184 8.99 14.98 -16.78
C PRO A 184 7.76 15.91 -16.67
N VAL A 185 7.14 16.01 -15.48
CA VAL A 185 5.84 16.68 -15.29
C VAL A 185 5.96 18.20 -15.17
N ASN A 186 7.04 18.69 -14.56
CA ASN A 186 7.39 20.12 -14.49
C ASN A 186 6.27 21.04 -13.99
N GLY A 187 5.56 20.63 -12.93
CA GLY A 187 4.61 21.51 -12.24
C GLY A 187 3.31 21.76 -13.00
N ARG A 188 3.01 20.94 -14.02
CA ARG A 188 1.75 20.99 -14.76
C ARG A 188 0.56 20.87 -13.82
N GLU A 189 -0.51 21.59 -14.14
CA GLU A 189 -1.79 21.48 -13.44
C GLU A 189 -2.44 20.11 -13.69
N LEU A 190 -2.98 19.52 -12.63
CA LEU A 190 -3.79 18.31 -12.67
C LEU A 190 -5.14 18.59 -13.32
N THR A 191 -5.58 17.66 -14.15
CA THR A 191 -6.85 17.74 -14.89
C THR A 191 -7.64 16.44 -14.78
N ALA A 192 -8.90 16.48 -15.23
CA ALA A 192 -9.76 15.31 -15.32
C ALA A 192 -9.15 14.18 -16.18
N GLU A 193 -8.34 14.52 -17.20
CA GLU A 193 -7.63 13.54 -18.03
C GLU A 193 -6.59 12.73 -17.23
N ASP A 194 -5.96 13.32 -16.21
CA ASP A 194 -5.00 12.61 -15.35
C ASP A 194 -5.72 11.58 -14.47
N VAL A 195 -6.92 11.93 -14.00
CA VAL A 195 -7.80 11.02 -13.27
C VAL A 195 -8.23 9.88 -14.17
N LYS A 196 -8.76 10.20 -15.36
CA LYS A 196 -9.16 9.20 -16.34
C LYS A 196 -8.02 8.24 -16.67
N TYR A 197 -6.83 8.77 -16.96
CA TYR A 197 -5.65 7.96 -17.25
C TYR A 197 -5.31 7.01 -16.10
N SER A 198 -5.30 7.51 -14.85
CA SER A 198 -5.03 6.69 -13.67
C SER A 198 -6.05 5.55 -13.53
N PHE A 199 -7.34 5.84 -13.74
CA PHE A 199 -8.40 4.83 -13.68
C PHE A 199 -8.33 3.81 -14.82
N ASP A 200 -7.98 4.25 -16.03
CA ASP A 200 -7.79 3.36 -17.18
C ASP A 200 -6.62 2.39 -16.92
N VAL A 201 -5.55 2.84 -16.26
CA VAL A 201 -4.46 1.96 -15.79
C VAL A 201 -4.92 1.00 -14.70
N TYR A 202 -5.73 1.47 -13.75
CA TYR A 202 -6.24 0.63 -12.64
C TYR A 202 -7.10 -0.53 -13.09
N LYS A 203 -7.83 -0.39 -14.21
CA LYS A 203 -8.63 -1.49 -14.76
C LYS A 203 -7.82 -2.75 -15.06
N THR A 204 -6.52 -2.62 -15.34
CA THR A 204 -5.63 -3.75 -15.64
C THR A 204 -4.51 -3.95 -14.63
N SER A 205 -4.48 -3.17 -13.55
CA SER A 205 -3.42 -3.26 -12.54
C SER A 205 -3.63 -4.43 -11.59
N ILE A 206 -2.54 -4.88 -10.95
CA ILE A 206 -2.60 -5.98 -9.98
C ILE A 206 -3.32 -5.53 -8.71
N ALA A 207 -3.05 -4.31 -8.25
CA ALA A 207 -3.54 -3.83 -6.96
C ALA A 207 -4.98 -3.30 -6.98
N GLN A 208 -5.46 -2.74 -8.09
CA GLN A 208 -6.73 -2.00 -8.12
C GLN A 208 -7.83 -2.69 -8.93
N SER A 209 -7.50 -3.51 -9.93
CA SER A 209 -8.45 -4.00 -10.94
C SER A 209 -9.72 -4.65 -10.37
N ALA A 210 -9.63 -5.35 -9.24
CA ALA A 210 -10.78 -5.97 -8.59
C ALA A 210 -11.87 -4.96 -8.17
N ILE A 211 -11.47 -3.78 -7.68
CA ILE A 211 -12.41 -2.71 -7.31
C ILE A 211 -12.97 -2.00 -8.55
N LEU A 212 -12.22 -1.97 -9.65
CA LEU A 212 -12.63 -1.34 -10.91
C LEU A 212 -13.53 -2.26 -11.76
N ALA A 213 -13.81 -3.50 -11.33
CA ALA A 213 -14.53 -4.50 -12.12
C ALA A 213 -15.92 -4.05 -12.58
N ASP A 214 -16.63 -3.23 -11.79
CA ASP A 214 -17.94 -2.69 -12.16
C ASP A 214 -17.89 -1.36 -12.93
N VAL A 215 -16.70 -0.76 -13.11
CA VAL A 215 -16.53 0.49 -13.85
C VAL A 215 -16.58 0.23 -15.35
N ASP A 216 -17.67 0.67 -15.98
CA ASP A 216 -17.84 0.62 -17.43
C ASP A 216 -16.88 1.62 -18.10
N ARG A 217 -17.01 2.91 -17.77
CA ARG A 217 -16.19 3.96 -18.37
C ARG A 217 -16.02 5.17 -17.46
N VAL A 218 -14.93 5.90 -17.71
CA VAL A 218 -14.64 7.20 -17.11
C VAL A 218 -14.64 8.24 -18.22
N GLU A 219 -15.51 9.24 -18.08
CA GLU A 219 -15.69 10.35 -19.00
C GLU A 219 -15.19 11.65 -18.36
N THR A 220 -14.68 12.55 -19.18
CA THR A 220 -14.07 13.82 -18.77
C THR A 220 -14.71 14.96 -19.59
N PRO A 221 -15.98 15.31 -19.33
CA PRO A 221 -16.71 16.28 -20.17
C PRO A 221 -16.06 17.66 -20.18
N ASP A 222 -15.27 17.99 -19.16
CA ASP A 222 -14.42 19.17 -19.12
C ASP A 222 -13.15 18.90 -18.28
N ARG A 223 -12.31 19.92 -18.14
CA ARG A 223 -10.99 19.84 -17.48
C ARG A 223 -11.07 19.50 -15.98
N TYR A 224 -12.20 19.75 -15.33
CA TYR A 224 -12.38 19.64 -13.88
C TYR A 224 -13.57 18.75 -13.48
N THR A 225 -14.18 18.04 -14.42
CA THR A 225 -15.29 17.13 -14.15
C THR A 225 -14.93 15.72 -14.58
N VAL A 226 -15.10 14.75 -13.67
CA VAL A 226 -14.90 13.32 -13.95
C VAL A 226 -16.21 12.59 -13.71
N VAL A 227 -16.71 11.88 -14.71
CA VAL A 227 -17.93 11.08 -14.61
C VAL A 227 -17.55 9.61 -14.68
N ILE A 228 -17.81 8.88 -13.60
CA ILE A 228 -17.62 7.43 -13.54
C ILE A 228 -18.97 6.77 -13.76
N ARG A 229 -19.04 5.91 -14.78
CA ARG A 229 -20.21 5.11 -15.13
C ARG A 229 -19.95 3.65 -14.77
N PHE A 230 -20.94 3.01 -14.14
CA PHE A 230 -20.85 1.61 -13.74
C PHE A 230 -21.74 0.71 -14.60
N ALA A 231 -21.25 -0.49 -14.94
CA ALA A 231 -22.01 -1.51 -15.65
C ALA A 231 -23.15 -2.09 -14.78
N ARG A 232 -23.00 -2.03 -13.45
CA ARG A 232 -23.97 -2.47 -12.44
C ARG A 232 -23.97 -1.50 -11.25
N PRO A 233 -25.03 -1.46 -10.43
CA PRO A 233 -25.03 -0.69 -9.19
C PRO A 233 -23.79 -0.93 -8.32
N ALA A 234 -23.05 0.12 -7.96
CA ALA A 234 -21.75 0.02 -7.29
C ALA A 234 -21.65 0.95 -6.05
N ALA A 235 -22.55 0.78 -5.08
CA ALA A 235 -22.62 1.64 -3.89
C ALA A 235 -21.34 1.63 -3.02
N TYR A 236 -20.53 0.57 -3.12
CA TYR A 236 -19.26 0.43 -2.40
C TYR A 236 -18.15 1.34 -2.94
N PHE A 237 -18.27 1.77 -4.20
CA PHE A 237 -17.12 2.27 -4.97
C PHE A 237 -16.53 3.56 -4.40
N LEU A 238 -17.38 4.52 -4.02
CA LEU A 238 -16.93 5.79 -3.42
C LEU A 238 -16.07 5.56 -2.17
N GLN A 239 -16.47 4.60 -1.34
CA GLN A 239 -15.71 4.24 -0.14
C GLN A 239 -14.45 3.43 -0.48
N SER A 240 -14.43 2.67 -1.56
CA SER A 240 -13.18 1.99 -1.96
C SER A 240 -12.10 2.98 -2.40
N LEU A 241 -12.48 4.10 -3.01
CA LEU A 241 -11.54 5.13 -3.49
C LEU A 241 -10.76 5.85 -2.38
N THR A 242 -11.19 5.77 -1.13
CA THR A 242 -10.44 6.35 -0.01
C THR A 242 -9.28 5.46 0.45
N TYR A 243 -9.16 4.23 -0.08
CA TYR A 243 -8.01 3.38 0.18
C TYR A 243 -6.76 4.00 -0.46
N PRO A 244 -5.63 4.13 0.26
CA PRO A 244 -4.44 4.89 -0.14
C PRO A 244 -3.57 4.23 -1.24
N VAL A 245 -4.23 3.57 -2.18
CA VAL A 245 -3.67 3.05 -3.43
C VAL A 245 -4.42 3.59 -4.67
N PHE A 246 -5.55 4.27 -4.47
CA PHE A 246 -6.30 4.98 -5.53
C PHE A 246 -5.84 6.44 -5.61
N LEU A 247 -4.60 6.62 -6.03
CA LEU A 247 -3.87 7.88 -6.05
C LEU A 247 -3.64 8.38 -7.48
N ILE A 248 -3.89 9.65 -7.75
CA ILE A 248 -3.77 10.18 -9.11
C ILE A 248 -2.31 10.47 -9.44
N PHE A 249 -1.86 9.96 -10.60
CA PHE A 249 -0.49 10.13 -11.09
C PHE A 249 -0.47 10.73 -12.49
N ALA A 250 0.64 11.41 -12.80
CA ALA A 250 0.84 12.02 -14.10
C ALA A 250 1.18 10.97 -15.16
N ARG A 251 0.50 11.03 -16.30
CA ARG A 251 0.69 10.11 -17.43
C ARG A 251 2.15 10.06 -17.89
N GLU A 252 2.77 11.21 -18.06
CA GLU A 252 4.14 11.35 -18.54
C GLU A 252 5.18 10.71 -17.60
N ALA A 253 4.88 10.61 -16.30
CA ALA A 253 5.72 9.91 -15.34
C ALA A 253 5.48 8.40 -15.42
N TYR A 254 4.22 7.98 -15.51
CA TYR A 254 3.84 6.56 -15.57
C TYR A 254 4.30 5.87 -16.85
N GLU A 255 4.21 6.53 -18.02
CA GLU A 255 4.70 5.97 -19.29
C GLU A 255 6.22 5.73 -19.27
N ARG A 256 6.94 6.38 -18.34
CA ARG A 256 8.34 6.12 -18.04
C ARG A 256 8.49 5.19 -16.84
N LYS A 257 7.68 4.12 -16.80
CA LYS A 257 7.49 3.29 -15.60
C LYS A 257 8.81 2.79 -15.02
N ASP A 258 9.62 2.14 -15.85
CA ASP A 258 10.86 1.47 -15.44
C ASP A 258 12.00 2.42 -15.02
N THR A 259 11.83 3.73 -15.24
CA THR A 259 12.88 4.72 -15.00
C THR A 259 12.44 5.79 -13.99
N VAL A 260 11.29 6.42 -14.21
CA VAL A 260 10.80 7.54 -13.39
C VAL A 260 9.81 7.04 -12.36
N PHE A 261 8.68 6.44 -12.77
CA PHE A 261 7.57 6.13 -11.87
C PHE A 261 7.97 5.25 -10.68
N VAL A 262 8.73 4.18 -10.95
CA VAL A 262 9.16 3.25 -9.89
C VAL A 262 10.28 3.80 -9.00
N ARG A 263 10.93 4.90 -9.37
CA ARG A 263 12.06 5.47 -8.61
C ARG A 263 11.72 6.75 -7.90
N THR A 264 10.87 7.57 -8.52
CA THR A 264 10.54 8.92 -8.08
C THR A 264 9.02 9.05 -8.07
N PRO A 265 8.37 9.12 -6.90
CA PRO A 265 6.95 9.40 -6.82
C PRO A 265 6.72 10.87 -7.18
N ILE A 266 6.09 11.11 -8.33
CA ILE A 266 5.71 12.44 -8.81
C ILE A 266 4.19 12.53 -8.77
N GLY A 267 3.68 13.23 -7.77
CA GLY A 267 2.24 13.39 -7.56
C GLY A 267 1.87 14.82 -7.21
N THR A 268 0.73 14.98 -6.57
CA THR A 268 0.18 16.26 -6.09
C THR A 268 0.29 16.42 -4.57
N GLY A 269 0.92 15.46 -3.90
CA GLY A 269 1.04 15.41 -2.45
C GLY A 269 1.97 16.48 -1.87
N PRO A 270 1.95 16.67 -0.53
CA PRO A 270 2.67 17.74 0.13
C PRO A 270 4.20 17.58 0.19
N PHE A 271 4.73 16.39 -0.11
CA PHE A 271 6.16 16.10 -0.02
C PHE A 271 6.74 15.61 -1.34
N ILE A 272 7.95 16.06 -1.62
CA ILE A 272 8.79 15.58 -2.72
C ILE A 272 9.84 14.64 -2.12
N LEU A 273 10.06 13.52 -2.79
CA LEU A 273 11.10 12.57 -2.40
C LEU A 273 12.47 13.12 -2.76
N GLU A 274 13.30 13.40 -1.75
CA GLU A 274 14.66 13.88 -1.93
C GLU A 274 15.62 12.72 -2.22
N LYS A 275 15.53 11.66 -1.43
CA LYS A 275 16.45 10.51 -1.51
C LYS A 275 15.74 9.20 -1.23
N TRP A 276 16.03 8.22 -2.09
CA TRP A 276 15.60 6.83 -1.97
C TRP A 276 16.79 5.88 -1.96
N ASP A 277 16.88 5.00 -0.96
CA ASP A 277 17.92 3.96 -0.86
C ASP A 277 17.26 2.59 -0.64
N PRO A 278 17.03 1.81 -1.72
CA PRO A 278 16.40 0.51 -1.62
C PRO A 278 17.33 -0.59 -1.06
N LEU A 279 18.65 -0.36 -0.97
CA LEU A 279 19.60 -1.43 -0.60
C LEU A 279 19.72 -1.63 0.92
N THR A 280 19.23 -0.69 1.73
CA THR A 280 19.17 -0.86 3.20
C THR A 280 17.95 -1.66 3.68
N SER A 281 16.98 -1.98 2.81
CA SER A 281 15.75 -2.70 3.19
C SER A 281 15.87 -4.23 3.20
N ILE A 282 16.99 -4.82 2.76
CA ILE A 282 17.21 -6.28 2.71
C ILE A 282 17.79 -6.84 4.04
N ALA A 283 18.36 -5.98 4.88
CA ALA A 283 18.66 -6.31 6.27
C ALA A 283 17.51 -5.82 7.18
N PRO A 284 17.29 -6.36 8.40
CA PRO A 284 16.29 -5.85 9.35
C PRO A 284 16.63 -4.43 9.91
N ALA A 285 17.28 -3.59 9.10
CA ALA A 285 17.77 -2.27 9.46
C ALA A 285 16.88 -1.18 8.81
N LYS A 286 16.08 -0.52 9.65
CA LYS A 286 15.55 0.85 9.53
C LYS A 286 15.75 1.52 8.16
N THR A 287 14.75 1.44 7.28
CA THR A 287 14.68 2.28 6.08
C THR A 287 14.60 3.76 6.49
N ARG A 288 15.53 4.59 6.02
CA ARG A 288 15.56 6.03 6.30
C ARG A 288 15.16 6.80 5.05
N THR A 289 13.86 7.09 4.91
CA THR A 289 13.36 8.01 3.88
C THR A 289 13.51 9.44 4.37
N THR A 290 14.11 10.32 3.57
CA THR A 290 14.16 11.77 3.84
C THR A 290 13.18 12.46 2.88
N LEU A 291 12.26 13.23 3.43
CA LEU A 291 11.23 13.97 2.71
C LEU A 291 11.54 15.45 2.81
N GLU A 292 11.47 16.17 1.69
CA GLU A 292 11.53 17.63 1.71
C GLU A 292 10.11 18.21 1.72
N PRO A 293 9.81 19.16 2.64
CA PRO A 293 8.52 19.86 2.64
C PRO A 293 8.44 20.83 1.46
N ILE A 294 7.32 20.80 0.73
CA ILE A 294 7.05 21.83 -0.30
C ILE A 294 6.87 23.18 0.41
N HIS A 295 7.69 24.16 0.03
CA HIS A 295 7.50 25.55 0.43
C HIS A 295 6.33 26.12 -0.39
N VAL A 296 5.12 26.04 0.16
CA VAL A 296 3.97 26.75 -0.41
C VAL A 296 4.21 28.24 -0.16
N GLN A 297 4.59 28.98 -1.21
CA GLN A 297 4.52 30.44 -1.16
C GLN A 297 3.05 30.81 -1.03
N ALA A 298 2.72 31.52 0.06
CA ALA A 298 1.39 32.05 0.33
C ALA A 298 0.96 33.07 -0.73
#